data_AF-A0A8H9INR1-F1
#
_entry.id   AF-A0A8H9INR1-F1
#
_cell.length_a   1.000
_cell.length_b   1.000
_cell.length_c   1.000
_cell.angle_alpha   90.00
_cell.angle_beta   90.00
_cell.angle_gamma   90.00
#
_symmetry.space_group_name_H-M   'P 1'
#
loop_
_entity.id
_entity.type
_entity.pdbx_description
1 polymer ?
#
loop_
_entity_poly.entity_id
_entity_poly.type
_entity_poly.pdbx_seq_one_letter_code
_entity_poly.pdbx_strand_id
1 'polypeptide(L)'
;MSEPILPTELTPRRVRRLAVLGDSTAVGLGDPVPGRGWRGVGPFVAQALAVPADGYLNAAVTGARMRCVRYDQLPAAVAHRPDVALVIVGMNDTLRSDFDPVDMAADLDHVVTTLRALGTVVVPVRFHDHGKVFRLPGPLYRALKARIDELNAAIDGVVRHHGVPCLDLGSMPGAYDLSAWSVDRLHPSELGHRMLAAGLTGLLAAAGIAVAEPVSLVCSGGIRPRTVDHVGWLVVKGLPWLWRRGRDLLPYAAGILAASAKETYLAWRDGQIVEVPEPAELPAVSPQA
;
A
#
# COMPACT_ATOMS: atom_id res chain seq x y z
N MET A 1 4.07 28.13 -47.90
CA MET A 1 3.29 27.02 -47.31
C MET A 1 4.24 26.29 -46.38
N SER A 2 4.13 26.52 -45.08
CA SER A 2 4.98 25.86 -44.08
C SER A 2 4.47 24.44 -43.88
N GLU A 3 5.34 23.44 -44.06
CA GLU A 3 4.99 22.06 -43.76
C GLU A 3 4.65 21.89 -42.27
N PRO A 4 3.59 21.14 -41.94
CA PRO A 4 3.29 20.80 -40.57
C PRO A 4 4.36 19.83 -40.03
N ILE A 5 5.04 20.23 -38.96
CA ILE A 5 5.90 19.32 -38.19
C ILE A 5 4.98 18.26 -37.58
N LEU A 6 4.98 17.05 -38.15
CA LEU A 6 4.32 15.90 -37.55
C LEU A 6 4.95 15.64 -36.16
N PRO A 7 4.14 15.44 -35.11
CA PRO A 7 4.68 15.11 -33.79
C PRO A 7 5.51 13.83 -33.92
N THR A 8 6.78 13.91 -33.53
CA THR A 8 7.68 12.76 -33.50
C THR A 8 7.06 11.69 -32.61
N GLU A 9 6.66 10.55 -33.19
CA GLU A 9 6.21 9.39 -32.41
C GLU A 9 7.36 8.96 -31.49
N LEU A 10 7.26 9.34 -30.21
CA LEU A 10 8.22 8.92 -29.20
C LEU A 10 8.10 7.41 -29.05
N THR A 11 9.09 6.68 -29.56
CA THR A 11 9.15 5.23 -29.40
C THR A 11 9.18 4.90 -27.91
N PRO A 12 8.29 4.03 -27.40
CA PRO A 12 8.25 3.68 -25.99
C PRO A 12 9.61 3.15 -25.48
N ARG A 13 10.05 3.67 -24.34
CA ARG A 13 11.36 3.34 -23.73
C ARG A 13 11.30 1.95 -23.09
N ARG A 14 12.24 1.07 -23.45
CA ARG A 14 12.39 -0.24 -22.79
C ARG A 14 13.06 -0.11 -21.43
N VAL A 15 12.63 -0.95 -20.49
CA VAL A 15 13.19 -1.06 -19.14
C VAL A 15 14.19 -2.21 -19.11
N ARG A 16 15.40 -1.97 -18.61
CA ARG A 16 16.41 -3.00 -18.34
C ARG A 16 16.53 -3.28 -16.86
N ARG A 17 16.28 -2.28 -16.01
CA ARG A 17 16.41 -2.44 -14.56
C ARG A 17 15.19 -1.93 -13.81
N LEU A 18 14.63 -2.79 -12.98
CA LEU A 18 13.51 -2.49 -12.08
C LEU A 18 13.97 -2.63 -10.64
N ALA A 19 13.68 -1.62 -9.82
CA ALA A 19 13.82 -1.70 -8.37
C ALA A 19 12.45 -1.63 -7.68
N VAL A 20 12.26 -2.44 -6.65
CA VAL A 20 11.10 -2.40 -5.76
C VAL A 20 11.59 -2.09 -4.36
N LEU A 21 11.05 -1.03 -3.79
CA LEU A 21 11.35 -0.50 -2.47
C LEU A 21 10.07 -0.47 -1.63
N GLY A 22 10.20 -0.74 -0.34
CA GLY A 22 9.12 -0.52 0.61
C GLY A 22 8.96 -1.61 1.65
N ASP A 23 7.71 -1.90 1.98
CA ASP A 23 7.35 -2.74 3.12
C ASP A 23 6.87 -4.15 2.74
N SER A 24 6.07 -4.79 3.60
CA SER A 24 5.55 -6.15 3.37
C SER A 24 4.72 -6.27 2.10
N THR A 25 4.03 -5.22 1.67
CA THR A 25 3.30 -5.22 0.40
C THR A 25 4.28 -5.33 -0.77
N ALA A 26 5.38 -4.57 -0.71
CA ALA A 26 6.45 -4.59 -1.71
C ALA A 26 7.25 -5.91 -1.71
N VAL A 27 7.42 -6.54 -0.54
CA VAL A 27 7.99 -7.89 -0.40
C VAL A 27 7.13 -8.95 -1.09
N GLY A 28 5.82 -8.73 -1.20
CA GLY A 28 4.89 -9.68 -1.81
C GLY A 28 4.15 -10.58 -0.82
N LEU A 29 4.07 -10.19 0.46
CA LEU A 29 3.28 -10.95 1.44
C LEU A 29 1.84 -11.14 0.92
N GLY A 30 1.31 -12.35 1.12
CA GLY A 30 -0.03 -12.75 0.66
C GLY A 30 -0.06 -13.49 -0.68
N ASP A 31 1.07 -13.63 -1.38
CA ASP A 31 1.21 -14.41 -2.62
C ASP A 31 2.34 -15.47 -2.54
N PRO A 32 2.10 -16.61 -1.85
CA PRO A 32 3.11 -17.64 -1.61
C PRO A 32 3.28 -18.58 -2.80
N VAL A 33 4.54 -18.80 -3.21
CA VAL A 33 4.94 -19.73 -4.26
C VAL A 33 5.79 -20.88 -3.67
N PRO A 34 5.42 -22.16 -3.90
CA PRO A 34 6.17 -23.30 -3.39
C PRO A 34 7.66 -23.25 -3.76
N GLY A 35 8.53 -23.41 -2.76
CA GLY A 35 9.98 -23.42 -2.94
C GLY A 35 10.61 -22.08 -3.33
N ARG A 36 9.83 -21.00 -3.49
CA ARG A 36 10.31 -19.69 -3.95
C ARG A 36 9.95 -18.52 -3.03
N GLY A 37 9.15 -18.76 -1.99
CA GLY A 37 8.77 -17.72 -1.02
C GLY A 37 7.62 -16.86 -1.54
N TRP A 38 7.70 -15.56 -1.34
CA TRP A 38 6.69 -14.59 -1.77
C TRP A 38 7.01 -14.07 -3.18
N ARG A 39 6.03 -14.07 -4.07
CA ARG A 39 6.19 -13.52 -5.43
C ARG A 39 5.90 -12.02 -5.44
N GLY A 40 4.66 -11.61 -5.16
CA GLY A 40 4.29 -10.21 -5.04
C GLY A 40 4.20 -9.43 -6.35
N VAL A 41 4.00 -8.12 -6.23
CA VAL A 41 3.82 -7.17 -7.35
C VAL A 41 5.05 -7.07 -8.28
N GLY A 42 6.26 -7.12 -7.72
CA GLY A 42 7.49 -6.84 -8.46
C GLY A 42 7.74 -7.77 -9.66
N PRO A 43 7.66 -9.11 -9.51
CA PRO A 43 7.81 -10.04 -10.63
C PRO A 43 6.76 -9.86 -11.72
N PHE A 44 5.51 -9.50 -11.38
CA PHE A 44 4.48 -9.23 -12.38
C PHE A 44 4.79 -7.98 -13.21
N VAL A 45 5.30 -6.92 -12.56
CA VAL A 45 5.76 -5.71 -13.27
C VAL A 45 7.00 -6.01 -14.10
N ALA A 46 7.97 -6.75 -13.57
CA ALA A 46 9.18 -7.15 -14.30
C ALA A 46 8.83 -7.93 -15.57
N GLN A 47 7.92 -8.90 -15.47
CA GLN A 47 7.43 -9.68 -16.61
C GLN A 47 6.73 -8.78 -17.64
N ALA A 48 5.79 -7.94 -17.22
CA ALA A 48 5.05 -7.05 -18.12
C ALA A 48 5.96 -6.08 -18.88
N LEU A 49 7.04 -5.63 -18.26
CA LEU A 49 8.04 -4.74 -18.85
C LEU A 49 9.17 -5.48 -19.61
N ALA A 50 9.14 -6.82 -19.65
CA ALA A 50 10.20 -7.67 -20.19
C ALA A 50 11.60 -7.37 -19.60
N VAL A 51 11.66 -7.10 -18.29
CA VAL A 51 12.90 -6.89 -17.55
C VAL A 51 13.63 -8.23 -17.42
N PRO A 52 14.93 -8.31 -17.76
CA PRO A 52 15.70 -9.54 -17.62
C PRO A 52 15.88 -9.91 -16.15
N ALA A 53 16.13 -11.19 -15.88
CA ALA A 53 16.19 -11.71 -14.51
C ALA A 53 17.25 -11.03 -13.63
N ASP A 54 18.39 -10.63 -14.20
CA ASP A 54 19.46 -9.88 -13.53
C ASP A 54 19.18 -8.37 -13.42
N GLY A 55 18.14 -7.88 -14.10
CA GLY A 55 17.68 -6.50 -14.06
C GLY A 55 16.71 -6.19 -12.91
N TYR A 56 16.24 -7.20 -12.18
CA TYR A 56 15.26 -7.03 -11.12
C TYR A 56 15.89 -7.03 -9.71
N LEU A 57 15.61 -5.97 -8.94
CA LEU A 57 15.95 -5.85 -7.53
C LEU A 57 14.68 -5.63 -6.70
N ASN A 58 14.49 -6.44 -5.67
CA ASN A 58 13.56 -6.13 -4.57
C ASN A 58 14.36 -5.90 -3.30
N ALA A 59 14.42 -4.65 -2.84
CA ALA A 59 15.09 -4.27 -1.58
C ALA A 59 14.11 -4.04 -0.44
N ALA A 60 12.82 -4.33 -0.64
CA ALA A 60 11.80 -4.17 0.38
C ALA A 60 12.01 -5.10 1.59
N VAL A 61 11.56 -4.64 2.75
CA VAL A 61 11.64 -5.37 4.01
C VAL A 61 10.33 -5.26 4.76
N THR A 62 9.84 -6.38 5.29
CA THR A 62 8.60 -6.42 6.08
C THR A 62 8.66 -5.46 7.27
N GLY A 63 7.64 -4.60 7.38
CA GLY A 63 7.52 -3.63 8.48
C GLY A 63 8.34 -2.35 8.29
N ALA A 64 8.96 -2.16 7.13
CA ALA A 64 9.68 -0.94 6.81
C ALA A 64 8.78 0.30 6.90
N ARG A 65 9.35 1.37 7.43
CA ARG A 65 8.84 2.75 7.39
C ARG A 65 9.54 3.53 6.29
N MET A 66 9.06 4.72 5.93
CA MET A 66 9.70 5.55 4.91
C MET A 66 11.18 5.83 5.22
N ARG A 67 11.51 6.03 6.51
CA ARG A 67 12.90 6.17 6.98
C ARG A 67 13.79 4.97 6.64
N CYS A 68 13.27 3.74 6.77
CA CYS A 68 14.01 2.53 6.40
C CYS A 68 14.24 2.48 4.88
N VAL A 69 13.25 2.90 4.08
CA VAL A 69 13.45 3.02 2.63
C VAL A 69 14.57 4.00 2.31
N ARG A 70 14.60 5.17 2.95
CA ARG A 70 15.65 6.17 2.74
C ARG A 70 17.05 5.69 3.13
N TYR A 71 17.22 5.13 4.32
CA TYR A 71 18.56 4.88 4.85
C TYR A 71 19.08 3.47 4.55
N ASP A 72 18.20 2.48 4.48
CA ASP A 72 18.59 1.07 4.38
C ASP A 72 18.41 0.51 2.96
N GLN A 73 17.34 0.92 2.25
CA GLN A 73 17.00 0.32 0.94
C GLN A 73 17.49 1.16 -0.24
N LEU A 74 17.41 2.49 -0.15
CA LEU A 74 17.82 3.42 -1.21
C LEU A 74 19.28 3.21 -1.65
N PRO A 75 20.27 2.97 -0.77
CA PRO A 75 21.65 2.72 -1.22
C PRO A 75 21.77 1.55 -2.20
N ALA A 76 21.04 0.46 -1.97
CA ALA A 76 21.02 -0.69 -2.87
C ALA A 76 20.35 -0.36 -4.21
N ALA A 77 19.26 0.41 -4.21
CA ALA A 77 18.63 0.87 -5.45
C ALA A 77 19.53 1.82 -6.24
N VAL A 78 20.24 2.73 -5.57
CA VAL A 78 21.21 3.62 -6.22
C VAL A 78 22.33 2.81 -6.88
N ALA A 79 22.87 1.80 -6.20
CA ALA A 79 23.88 0.91 -6.77
C ALA A 79 23.34 0.13 -7.98
N HIS A 80 22.06 -0.27 -7.94
CA HIS A 80 21.39 -0.96 -9.04
C HIS A 80 21.14 -0.09 -10.27
N ARG A 81 21.01 1.24 -10.10
CA ARG A 81 20.68 2.22 -11.15
C ARG A 81 19.45 1.83 -11.98
N PRO A 82 18.26 1.72 -11.35
CA PRO A 82 17.05 1.29 -12.02
C PRO A 82 16.57 2.30 -13.07
N ASP A 83 15.96 1.78 -14.14
CA ASP A 83 15.17 2.57 -15.08
C ASP A 83 13.81 2.96 -14.50
N VAL A 84 13.27 2.09 -13.63
CA VAL A 84 11.99 2.23 -12.94
C VAL A 84 12.15 1.82 -11.49
N ALA A 85 11.63 2.62 -10.57
CA ALA A 85 11.56 2.28 -9.14
C ALA A 85 10.12 2.38 -8.64
N LEU A 86 9.64 1.30 -8.01
CA LEU A 86 8.36 1.25 -7.33
C LEU A 86 8.58 1.49 -5.83
N VAL A 87 7.84 2.43 -5.24
CA VAL A 87 7.97 2.78 -3.81
C VAL A 87 6.64 2.52 -3.11
N ILE A 88 6.54 1.40 -2.40
CA ILE A 88 5.30 0.92 -1.77
C ILE A 88 5.52 0.82 -0.26
N VAL A 89 5.35 1.95 0.44
CA VAL A 89 5.58 2.10 1.89
C VAL A 89 4.77 3.26 2.45
N GLY A 90 4.47 3.23 3.75
CA GLY A 90 3.86 4.34 4.47
C GLY A 90 2.84 3.87 5.51
N MET A 91 2.19 2.73 5.28
CA MET A 91 1.20 2.19 6.21
C MET A 91 1.82 1.80 7.56
N ASN A 92 3.10 1.40 7.58
CA ASN A 92 3.77 1.12 8.85
C ASN A 92 4.05 2.38 9.67
N ASP A 93 4.19 3.54 9.03
CA ASP A 93 4.42 4.83 9.66
C ASP A 93 3.17 5.27 10.42
N THR A 94 1.98 5.18 9.81
CA THR A 94 0.70 5.52 10.46
C THR A 94 0.40 4.66 11.69
N LEU A 95 0.99 3.46 11.74
CA LEU A 95 0.91 2.49 12.83
C LEU A 95 2.03 2.65 13.87
N ARG A 96 2.57 3.85 14.07
CA ARG A 96 3.50 4.17 15.16
C ARG A 96 3.09 5.42 15.91
N SER A 97 3.30 5.45 17.22
CA SER A 97 2.92 6.64 18.00
C SER A 97 3.69 7.90 17.55
N ASP A 98 4.94 7.73 17.12
CA ASP A 98 5.87 8.75 16.60
C ASP A 98 5.63 9.15 15.13
N PHE A 99 4.48 8.82 14.55
CA PHE A 99 4.16 9.21 13.18
C PHE A 99 4.17 10.73 13.02
N ASP A 100 5.04 11.21 12.12
CA ASP A 100 5.09 12.60 11.68
C ASP A 100 5.02 12.64 10.14
N PRO A 101 3.95 13.22 9.55
CA PRO A 101 3.82 13.32 8.09
C PRO A 101 4.87 14.24 7.45
N VAL A 102 5.45 15.19 8.20
CA VAL A 102 6.49 16.10 7.69
C VAL A 102 7.80 15.36 7.50
N ASP A 103 8.24 14.60 8.51
CA ASP A 103 9.44 13.77 8.42
C ASP A 103 9.29 12.69 7.34
N MET A 104 8.11 12.06 7.27
CA MET A 104 7.80 11.08 6.22
C MET A 104 7.90 11.72 4.82
N ALA A 105 7.33 12.92 4.63
CA ALA A 105 7.42 13.65 3.36
C ALA A 105 8.86 13.98 2.98
N ALA A 106 9.67 14.43 3.95
CA ALA A 106 11.08 14.74 3.74
C ALA A 106 11.90 13.49 3.35
N ASP A 107 11.60 12.34 3.95
CA ASP A 107 12.25 11.09 3.59
C ASP A 107 11.83 10.60 2.18
N LEU A 108 10.54 10.70 1.83
CA LEU A 108 10.06 10.36 0.49
C LEU A 108 10.63 11.30 -0.57
N ASP A 109 10.65 12.61 -0.30
CA ASP A 109 11.24 13.62 -1.19
C ASP A 109 12.71 13.31 -1.50
N HIS A 110 13.48 12.94 -0.47
CA HIS A 110 14.87 12.55 -0.65
C HIS A 110 15.03 11.29 -1.52
N VAL A 111 14.20 10.27 -1.31
CA VAL A 111 14.18 9.04 -2.12
C VAL A 111 13.85 9.35 -3.58
N VAL A 112 12.80 10.13 -3.83
CA VAL A 112 12.38 10.51 -5.19
C VAL A 112 13.47 11.35 -5.87
N THR A 113 13.98 12.38 -5.20
CA THR A 113 15.05 13.26 -5.72
C THR A 113 16.27 12.44 -6.12
N THR A 114 16.73 11.56 -5.24
CA THR A 114 17.94 10.75 -5.46
C THR A 114 17.79 9.82 -6.66
N LEU A 115 16.67 9.11 -6.76
CA LEU A 115 16.44 8.19 -7.87
C LEU A 115 16.22 8.93 -9.19
N ARG A 116 15.49 10.06 -9.18
CA ARG A 116 15.29 10.87 -10.39
C ARG A 116 16.59 11.46 -10.92
N ALA A 117 17.54 11.81 -10.05
CA ALA A 117 18.87 12.24 -10.47
C ALA A 117 19.64 11.16 -11.26
N LEU A 118 19.24 9.89 -11.16
CA LEU A 118 19.77 8.77 -11.96
C LEU A 118 19.03 8.56 -13.29
N GLY A 119 17.98 9.35 -13.57
CA GLY A 119 17.08 9.14 -14.70
C GLY A 119 15.99 8.08 -14.45
N THR A 120 15.81 7.64 -13.21
CA THR A 120 14.79 6.64 -12.85
C THR A 120 13.38 7.23 -12.90
N VAL A 121 12.43 6.50 -13.50
CA VAL A 121 11.00 6.77 -13.34
C VAL A 121 10.53 6.19 -12.00
N VAL A 122 10.18 7.05 -11.06
CA VAL A 122 9.77 6.66 -9.70
C VAL A 122 8.25 6.66 -9.61
N VAL A 123 7.67 5.59 -9.08
CA VAL A 123 6.21 5.45 -8.88
C VAL A 123 5.92 5.15 -7.40
N PRO A 124 5.63 6.18 -6.57
CA PRO A 124 5.05 5.97 -5.26
C PRO A 124 3.58 5.52 -5.34
N VAL A 125 3.04 5.10 -4.20
CA VAL A 125 1.62 4.72 -4.06
C VAL A 125 0.93 5.56 -2.98
N ARG A 126 -0.33 5.95 -3.22
CA ARG A 126 -1.25 6.47 -2.22
C ARG A 126 -2.12 5.34 -1.70
N PHE A 127 -2.46 5.38 -0.41
CA PHE A 127 -3.16 4.29 0.25
C PHE A 127 -4.67 4.53 0.31
N HIS A 128 -5.42 3.45 0.14
CA HIS A 128 -6.86 3.44 0.37
C HIS A 128 -7.17 3.52 1.88
N ASP A 129 -8.45 3.66 2.21
CA ASP A 129 -8.92 3.67 3.58
C ASP A 129 -8.87 2.26 4.19
N HIS A 130 -7.76 1.95 4.86
CA HIS A 130 -7.56 0.64 5.50
C HIS A 130 -8.56 0.41 6.64
N GLY A 131 -9.15 1.47 7.20
CA GLY A 131 -10.21 1.37 8.19
C GLY A 131 -11.47 0.69 7.66
N LYS A 132 -11.70 0.67 6.34
CA LYS A 132 -12.83 -0.08 5.73
C LYS A 132 -12.57 -1.57 5.65
N VAL A 133 -11.31 -1.99 5.72
CA VAL A 133 -10.89 -3.39 5.70
C VAL A 133 -10.83 -3.94 7.14
N PHE A 134 -10.38 -3.12 8.09
CA PHE A 134 -10.36 -3.48 9.51
C PHE A 134 -11.67 -3.12 10.22
N ARG A 135 -12.28 -4.09 10.91
CA ARG A 135 -13.43 -3.84 11.80
C ARG A 135 -12.96 -3.20 13.12
N LEU A 136 -12.61 -1.92 13.07
CA LEU A 136 -12.16 -1.15 14.24
C LEU A 136 -13.34 -0.45 14.94
N PRO A 137 -13.30 -0.27 16.27
CA PRO A 137 -14.18 0.64 16.97
C PRO A 137 -14.12 2.06 16.39
N GLY A 138 -15.24 2.78 16.39
CA GLY A 138 -15.38 4.11 15.76
C GLY A 138 -14.25 5.11 16.05
N PRO A 139 -13.82 5.31 17.31
CA PRO A 139 -12.72 6.22 17.64
C PRO A 139 -11.37 5.80 17.01
N LEU A 140 -11.05 4.50 17.03
CA LEU A 140 -9.81 3.98 16.45
C LEU A 140 -9.84 4.02 14.92
N TYR A 141 -11.00 3.75 14.31
CA TYR A 141 -11.21 3.93 12.88
C TYR A 141 -10.93 5.39 12.47
N ARG A 142 -11.52 6.37 13.16
CA ARG A 142 -11.31 7.80 12.87
C ARG A 142 -9.86 8.21 13.01
N ALA A 143 -9.18 7.74 14.06
CA ALA A 143 -7.76 8.03 14.29
C ALA A 143 -6.86 7.45 13.21
N LEU A 144 -7.09 6.19 12.80
CA LEU A 144 -6.34 5.57 11.71
C LEU A 144 -6.61 6.28 10.37
N LYS A 145 -7.87 6.60 10.10
CA LYS A 145 -8.26 7.31 8.89
C LYS A 145 -7.58 8.69 8.80
N ALA A 146 -7.58 9.47 9.88
CA ALA A 146 -6.92 10.77 9.91
C ALA A 146 -5.42 10.65 9.58
N ARG A 147 -4.73 9.65 10.15
CA ARG A 147 -3.31 9.40 9.86
C ARG A 147 -3.06 8.94 8.42
N ILE A 148 -3.96 8.18 7.83
CA ILE A 148 -3.89 7.81 6.40
C ILE A 148 -4.12 9.03 5.51
N ASP A 149 -5.04 9.92 5.89
CA ASP A 149 -5.28 11.18 5.17
C ASP A 149 -4.04 12.10 5.23
N GLU A 150 -3.39 12.21 6.39
CA GLU A 150 -2.10 12.92 6.57
C GLU A 150 -0.97 12.29 5.73
N LEU A 151 -0.86 10.95 5.75
CA LEU A 151 0.10 10.21 4.92
C LEU A 151 -0.10 10.50 3.43
N ASN A 152 -1.34 10.44 2.95
CA ASN A 152 -1.66 10.69 1.55
C ASN A 152 -1.42 12.15 1.15
N ALA A 153 -1.69 13.11 2.05
CA ALA A 153 -1.38 14.52 1.82
C ALA A 153 0.14 14.77 1.69
N ALA A 154 0.95 14.11 2.52
CA ALA A 154 2.41 14.13 2.42
C ALA A 154 2.89 13.58 1.06
N ILE A 155 2.36 12.40 0.66
CA ILE A 155 2.67 11.79 -0.65
C ILE A 155 2.27 12.72 -1.79
N ASP A 156 1.08 13.32 -1.74
CA ASP A 156 0.60 14.26 -2.77
C ASP A 156 1.50 15.49 -2.91
N GLY A 157 2.03 15.98 -1.79
CA GLY A 157 3.02 17.06 -1.76
C GLY A 157 4.24 16.72 -2.62
N VAL A 158 4.88 15.59 -2.33
CA VAL A 158 6.08 15.13 -3.04
C VAL A 158 5.79 14.79 -4.50
N VAL A 159 4.69 14.08 -4.77
CA VAL A 159 4.25 13.71 -6.12
C VAL A 159 4.07 14.94 -7.00
N ARG A 160 3.39 15.97 -6.49
CA ARG A 160 3.16 17.23 -7.20
C ARG A 160 4.45 18.02 -7.40
N HIS A 161 5.31 18.06 -6.38
CA HIS A 161 6.59 18.77 -6.46
C HIS A 161 7.50 18.19 -7.55
N HIS A 162 7.57 16.87 -7.64
CA HIS A 162 8.42 16.18 -8.62
C HIS A 162 7.74 15.95 -9.98
N GLY A 163 6.42 15.97 -10.05
CA GLY A 163 5.67 15.59 -11.26
C GLY A 163 5.87 14.13 -11.62
N VAL A 164 5.95 13.24 -10.62
CA VAL A 164 6.07 11.79 -10.82
C VAL A 164 4.69 11.13 -10.89
N PRO A 165 4.53 10.03 -11.64
CA PRO A 165 3.29 9.25 -11.59
C PRO A 165 3.09 8.65 -10.19
N CYS A 166 1.85 8.50 -9.75
CA CYS A 166 1.51 7.89 -8.47
C CYS A 166 0.29 6.98 -8.62
N LEU A 167 0.37 5.76 -8.09
CA LEU A 167 -0.77 4.84 -8.08
C LEU A 167 -1.64 5.12 -6.86
N ASP A 168 -2.91 5.46 -7.09
CA ASP A 168 -3.89 5.62 -6.03
C ASP A 168 -4.65 4.32 -5.78
N LEU A 169 -4.31 3.65 -4.68
CA LEU A 169 -4.96 2.41 -4.28
C LEU A 169 -6.43 2.62 -3.92
N GLY A 170 -6.83 3.83 -3.49
CA GLY A 170 -8.22 4.15 -3.14
C GLY A 170 -9.16 4.22 -4.35
N SER A 171 -8.59 4.52 -5.52
CA SER A 171 -9.29 4.65 -6.79
C SER A 171 -9.24 3.38 -7.65
N MET A 172 -8.52 2.34 -7.21
CA MET A 172 -8.44 1.08 -7.93
C MET A 172 -9.77 0.31 -7.89
N PRO A 173 -10.35 -0.07 -9.05
CA PRO A 173 -11.53 -0.92 -9.08
C PRO A 173 -11.28 -2.24 -8.34
N GLY A 174 -12.21 -2.65 -7.47
CA GLY A 174 -12.09 -3.89 -6.70
C GLY A 174 -11.10 -3.86 -5.54
N ALA A 175 -10.56 -2.68 -5.16
CA ALA A 175 -9.62 -2.56 -4.03
C ALA A 175 -10.19 -3.08 -2.69
N TYR A 176 -11.51 -3.11 -2.53
CA TYR A 176 -12.19 -3.64 -1.33
C TYR A 176 -12.79 -5.03 -1.53
N ASP A 177 -12.59 -5.65 -2.70
CA ASP A 177 -13.11 -7.00 -2.98
C ASP A 177 -12.33 -8.02 -2.16
N LEU A 178 -13.04 -8.87 -1.41
CA LEU A 178 -12.42 -9.83 -0.50
C LEU A 178 -11.45 -10.80 -1.18
N SER A 179 -11.54 -11.00 -2.50
CA SER A 179 -10.62 -11.82 -3.30
C SER A 179 -9.27 -11.14 -3.57
N ALA A 180 -9.21 -9.81 -3.57
CA ALA A 180 -7.99 -9.02 -3.73
C ALA A 180 -7.10 -9.06 -2.48
N TRP A 181 -7.65 -9.52 -1.35
CA TRP A 181 -6.99 -9.58 -0.06
C TRP A 181 -6.56 -11.00 0.29
N SER A 182 -5.37 -11.10 0.87
CA SER A 182 -4.93 -12.30 1.56
C SER A 182 -5.82 -12.56 2.77
N VAL A 183 -5.71 -13.74 3.34
CA VAL A 183 -6.57 -14.18 4.45
C VAL A 183 -6.37 -13.34 5.72
N ASP A 184 -5.21 -12.71 5.88
CA ASP A 184 -4.96 -11.77 6.98
C ASP A 184 -5.68 -10.43 6.84
N ARG A 185 -6.33 -10.18 5.69
CA ARG A 185 -7.04 -8.93 5.36
C ARG A 185 -6.16 -7.67 5.48
N LEU A 186 -4.84 -7.84 5.47
CA LEU A 186 -3.88 -6.75 5.57
C LEU A 186 -2.98 -6.70 4.34
N HIS A 187 -2.68 -7.85 3.74
CA HIS A 187 -1.84 -7.92 2.55
C HIS A 187 -2.65 -8.30 1.31
N PRO A 188 -2.21 -7.90 0.10
CA PRO A 188 -2.86 -8.33 -1.13
C PRO A 188 -2.70 -9.85 -1.35
N SER A 189 -3.73 -10.49 -1.90
CA SER A 189 -3.61 -11.86 -2.44
C SER A 189 -2.82 -11.84 -3.75
N GLU A 190 -2.62 -13.02 -4.39
CA GLU A 190 -2.13 -13.06 -5.78
C GLU A 190 -2.92 -12.11 -6.70
N LEU A 191 -4.25 -12.11 -6.60
CA LEU A 191 -5.10 -11.23 -7.40
C LEU A 191 -4.81 -9.76 -7.08
N GLY A 192 -4.71 -9.42 -5.79
CA GLY A 192 -4.37 -8.06 -5.37
C GLY A 192 -3.01 -7.59 -5.91
N HIS A 193 -1.97 -8.44 -5.84
CA HIS A 193 -0.65 -8.13 -6.41
C HIS A 193 -0.69 -7.96 -7.93
N ARG A 194 -1.51 -8.74 -8.65
CA ARG A 194 -1.74 -8.55 -10.09
C ARG A 194 -2.47 -7.25 -10.41
N MET A 195 -3.47 -6.87 -9.61
CA MET A 195 -4.17 -5.60 -9.76
C MET A 195 -3.22 -4.41 -9.53
N LEU A 196 -2.37 -4.48 -8.49
CA LEU A 196 -1.32 -3.50 -8.25
C LEU A 196 -0.38 -3.38 -9.46
N ALA A 197 0.11 -4.52 -9.97
CA ALA A 197 1.00 -4.54 -11.12
C ALA A 197 0.34 -3.98 -12.39
N ALA A 198 -0.94 -4.30 -12.63
CA ALA A 198 -1.71 -3.74 -13.75
C ALA A 198 -1.83 -2.21 -13.64
N GLY A 199 -2.15 -1.68 -12.45
CA GLY A 199 -2.21 -0.23 -12.22
C GLY A 199 -0.85 0.46 -12.42
N LEU A 200 0.23 -0.11 -11.86
CA LEU A 200 1.59 0.42 -12.01
C LEU A 200 2.06 0.43 -13.46
N THR A 201 1.86 -0.67 -14.19
CA THR A 201 2.24 -0.76 -15.61
C THR A 201 1.42 0.17 -16.49
N GLY A 202 0.15 0.42 -16.17
CA GLY A 202 -0.67 1.44 -16.83
C GLY A 202 -0.10 2.86 -16.67
N LEU A 203 0.35 3.22 -15.47
CA LEU A 203 1.02 4.51 -15.23
C LEU A 203 2.36 4.62 -15.98
N LEU A 204 3.14 3.53 -16.00
CA LEU A 204 4.40 3.49 -16.72
C LEU A 204 4.19 3.62 -18.23
N ALA A 205 3.17 2.95 -18.79
CA ALA A 205 2.78 3.11 -20.20
C ALA A 205 2.42 4.55 -20.54
N ALA A 206 1.63 5.21 -19.68
CA ALA A 206 1.30 6.63 -19.83
C ALA A 206 2.54 7.55 -19.74
N ALA A 207 3.57 7.12 -19.01
CA ALA A 207 4.88 7.79 -18.95
C ALA A 207 5.83 7.42 -20.11
N GLY A 208 5.34 6.76 -21.16
CA GLY A 208 6.12 6.40 -22.35
C GLY A 208 7.02 5.17 -22.17
N ILE A 209 6.79 4.35 -21.15
CA ILE A 209 7.50 3.08 -20.96
C ILE A 209 6.83 1.97 -21.77
N ALA A 210 7.64 1.17 -22.46
CA ALA A 210 7.16 0.00 -23.18
C ALA A 210 6.66 -1.08 -22.22
N VAL A 211 5.37 -1.41 -22.31
CA VAL A 211 4.78 -2.61 -21.69
C VAL A 211 4.72 -3.68 -22.77
N ALA A 212 5.55 -4.71 -22.64
CA ALA A 212 5.66 -5.79 -23.61
C ALA A 212 4.41 -6.68 -23.60
N GLU A 213 3.93 -7.01 -22.40
CA GLU A 213 2.75 -7.83 -22.19
C GLU A 213 1.90 -7.25 -21.04
N PRO A 214 0.58 -7.06 -21.23
CA PRO A 214 -0.29 -6.64 -20.14
C PRO A 214 -0.29 -7.66 -18.99
N VAL A 215 -0.40 -7.17 -17.76
CA VAL A 215 -0.50 -8.04 -16.58
C VAL A 215 -1.84 -8.80 -16.63
N SER A 216 -1.75 -10.14 -16.66
CA SER A 216 -2.94 -11.00 -16.53
C SER A 216 -3.49 -10.95 -15.11
N LEU A 217 -4.80 -10.75 -14.98
CA LEU A 217 -5.53 -10.87 -13.70
C LEU A 217 -5.95 -12.31 -13.39
N VAL A 218 -5.70 -13.25 -14.31
CA VAL A 218 -5.91 -14.68 -14.06
C VAL A 218 -4.82 -15.20 -13.13
N CYS A 219 -5.21 -15.67 -11.95
CA CYS A 219 -4.28 -16.26 -11.00
C CYS A 219 -3.67 -17.55 -11.59
N SER A 220 -2.34 -17.66 -11.55
CA SER A 220 -1.58 -18.78 -12.11
C SER A 220 -1.30 -19.89 -11.09
N GLY A 221 -1.79 -19.73 -9.86
CA GLY A 221 -1.67 -20.73 -8.79
C GLY A 221 -0.45 -20.50 -7.90
N GLY A 222 -0.71 -19.97 -6.70
CA GLY A 222 0.12 -20.11 -5.49
C GLY A 222 -0.53 -21.05 -4.47
N ILE A 223 0.07 -21.25 -3.30
CA ILE A 223 -0.59 -22.00 -2.21
C ILE A 223 -1.88 -21.25 -1.86
N ARG A 224 -3.05 -21.88 -2.02
CA ARG A 224 -4.26 -21.43 -1.32
C ARG A 224 -4.01 -21.68 0.17
N PRO A 225 -3.82 -20.64 0.99
CA PRO A 225 -3.47 -20.85 2.39
C PRO A 225 -4.57 -21.66 3.07
N ARG A 226 -4.25 -22.84 3.62
CA ARG A 226 -5.22 -23.62 4.41
C ARG A 226 -5.42 -22.95 5.77
N THR A 227 -6.63 -22.96 6.32
CA THR A 227 -6.99 -22.31 7.60
C THR A 227 -6.07 -22.70 8.77
N VAL A 228 -5.44 -23.88 8.72
CA VAL A 228 -4.53 -24.39 9.76
C VAL A 228 -3.08 -23.88 9.63
N ASP A 229 -2.60 -23.66 8.41
CA ASP A 229 -1.28 -23.06 8.16
C ASP A 229 -1.26 -21.57 8.61
N HIS A 230 -2.45 -20.94 8.67
CA HIS A 230 -2.66 -19.58 9.17
C HIS A 230 -2.42 -19.40 10.66
N VAL A 231 -2.90 -20.31 11.51
CA VAL A 231 -2.78 -20.16 12.97
C VAL A 231 -1.31 -20.27 13.35
N GLY A 232 -0.58 -21.22 12.77
CA GLY A 232 0.86 -21.35 12.95
C GLY A 232 1.63 -20.10 12.52
N TRP A 233 1.31 -19.52 11.36
CA TRP A 233 2.00 -18.31 10.88
C TRP A 233 1.65 -17.04 11.68
N LEU A 234 0.36 -16.82 12.01
CA LEU A 234 -0.08 -15.73 12.89
C LEU A 234 0.56 -15.85 14.29
N VAL A 235 0.74 -17.07 14.80
CA VAL A 235 1.39 -17.30 16.09
C VAL A 235 2.91 -17.14 16.03
N VAL A 236 3.57 -17.57 14.94
CA VAL A 236 5.04 -17.51 14.86
C VAL A 236 5.55 -16.13 14.44
N LYS A 237 4.83 -15.42 13.55
CA LYS A 237 5.25 -14.11 13.02
C LYS A 237 4.36 -12.97 13.47
N GLY A 238 3.05 -13.20 13.60
CA GLY A 238 2.09 -12.20 14.07
C GLY A 238 2.27 -11.83 15.55
N LEU A 239 2.54 -12.79 16.44
CA LEU A 239 2.76 -12.53 17.87
C LEU A 239 4.01 -11.66 18.16
N PRO A 240 5.21 -11.93 17.60
CA PRO A 240 6.35 -11.02 17.78
C PRO A 240 6.18 -9.65 17.10
N TRP A 241 5.42 -9.59 16.00
CA TRP A 241 5.04 -8.34 15.33
C TRP A 241 4.06 -7.53 16.19
N LEU A 242 3.03 -8.17 16.72
CA LEU A 242 1.99 -7.59 17.58
C LEU A 242 2.55 -7.23 18.96
N TRP A 243 3.51 -7.99 19.48
CA TRP A 243 4.19 -7.70 20.75
C TRP A 243 5.08 -6.45 20.66
N ARG A 244 5.89 -6.34 19.59
CA ARG A 244 6.71 -5.13 19.33
C ARG A 244 5.83 -3.91 19.06
N ARG A 245 4.71 -4.10 18.37
CA ARG A 245 3.70 -3.07 18.14
C ARG A 245 2.90 -2.71 19.37
N GLY A 246 2.61 -3.69 20.23
CA GLY A 246 1.73 -3.55 21.37
C GLY A 246 2.33 -2.63 22.43
N ARG A 247 3.66 -2.64 22.61
CA ARG A 247 4.33 -1.72 23.52
C ARG A 247 4.20 -0.24 23.16
N ASP A 248 3.99 0.06 21.87
CA ASP A 248 3.91 1.44 21.35
C ASP A 248 2.47 1.87 21.04
N LEU A 249 1.70 1.00 20.37
CA LEU A 249 0.34 1.30 19.94
C LEU A 249 -0.73 1.07 21.02
N LEU A 250 -0.55 0.14 21.97
CA LEU A 250 -1.58 -0.10 23.00
C LEU A 250 -1.77 1.10 23.93
N PRO A 251 -0.72 1.78 24.43
CA PRO A 251 -0.89 2.99 25.23
C PRO A 251 -1.60 4.10 24.46
N TYR A 252 -1.22 4.31 23.19
CA TYR A 252 -1.86 5.30 22.30
C TYR A 252 -3.33 4.99 22.04
N ALA A 253 -3.66 3.73 21.69
CA ALA A 253 -5.02 3.29 21.46
C ALA A 253 -5.88 3.37 22.74
N ALA A 254 -5.32 3.00 23.90
CA ALA A 254 -5.99 3.15 25.19
C ALA A 254 -6.27 4.62 25.51
N GLY A 255 -5.34 5.53 25.21
CA GLY A 255 -5.53 6.97 25.34
C GLY A 255 -6.70 7.50 24.50
N ILE A 256 -6.80 7.10 23.22
CA ILE A 256 -7.91 7.48 22.33
C ILE A 256 -9.26 6.98 22.89
N LEU A 257 -9.32 5.71 23.30
CA LEU A 257 -10.54 5.13 23.86
C LEU A 257 -10.95 5.81 25.17
N ALA A 258 -9.99 6.10 26.05
CA ALA A 258 -10.24 6.81 27.31
C ALA A 258 -10.73 8.25 27.08
N ALA A 259 -10.13 8.97 26.13
CA ALA A 259 -10.58 10.31 25.76
C ALA A 259 -12.01 10.31 25.21
N SER A 260 -12.32 9.38 24.29
CA SER A 260 -13.67 9.24 23.73
C SER A 260 -14.70 8.83 24.78
N ALA A 261 -14.33 7.97 25.74
CA ALA A 261 -15.20 7.57 26.84
C ALA A 261 -15.45 8.75 27.80
N LYS A 262 -14.41 9.54 28.09
CA LYS A 262 -14.53 10.76 28.89
C LYS A 262 -15.44 11.80 28.23
N GLU A 263 -15.27 12.06 26.93
CA GLU A 263 -16.16 12.97 26.18
C GLU A 263 -17.61 12.51 26.22
N THR A 264 -17.84 11.20 26.03
CA THR A 264 -19.19 10.61 26.09
C THR A 264 -19.80 10.76 27.49
N TYR A 265 -19.01 10.50 28.53
CA TYR A 265 -19.43 10.68 29.92
C TYR A 265 -19.74 12.14 30.25
N LEU A 266 -18.91 13.09 29.80
CA LEU A 266 -19.14 14.52 30.00
C LEU A 266 -20.40 15.00 29.27
N ALA A 267 -20.60 14.57 28.02
CA ALA A 267 -21.81 14.89 27.25
C ALA A 267 -23.09 14.32 27.92
N TRP A 268 -23.02 13.12 28.49
CA TRP A 268 -24.10 12.55 29.31
C TRP A 268 -24.34 13.36 30.58
N ARG A 269 -23.28 13.69 31.34
CA ARG A 269 -23.35 14.44 32.59
C ARG A 269 -23.93 15.84 32.39
N ASP A 270 -23.56 16.49 31.28
CA ASP A 270 -23.94 17.86 30.97
C ASP A 270 -25.29 17.93 30.21
N GLY A 271 -26.02 16.80 30.11
CA GLY A 271 -27.38 16.73 29.59
C GLY A 271 -27.51 16.96 28.09
N GLN A 272 -26.42 16.79 27.32
CA GLN A 272 -26.36 17.11 25.88
C GLN A 272 -26.71 15.93 24.96
N ILE A 273 -27.15 14.78 25.49
CA ILE A 273 -27.60 13.67 24.65
C ILE A 273 -29.07 13.87 24.28
N VAL A 274 -29.29 14.22 23.02
CA VAL A 274 -30.55 14.02 22.28
C VAL A 274 -30.73 12.51 22.09
N GLU A 275 -31.95 12.02 22.31
CA GLU A 275 -32.39 10.62 22.23
C GLU A 275 -31.60 9.72 21.27
N VAL A 276 -31.25 8.53 21.76
CA VAL A 276 -30.86 7.40 20.90
C VAL A 276 -32.05 7.14 19.97
N PRO A 277 -31.90 7.15 18.63
CA PRO A 277 -33.00 6.77 17.75
C PRO A 277 -33.39 5.33 18.11
N GLU A 278 -34.68 5.09 18.37
CA GLU A 278 -35.19 3.73 18.46
C GLU A 278 -34.74 2.96 17.21
N PRO A 279 -34.26 1.72 17.36
CA PRO A 279 -33.92 0.90 16.22
C PRO A 279 -35.19 0.76 15.36
N ALA A 280 -35.12 1.21 14.11
CA ALA A 280 -36.20 1.02 13.15
C ALA A 280 -36.56 -0.47 13.13
N GLU A 281 -37.81 -0.79 13.47
CA GLU A 281 -38.35 -2.14 13.39
C GLU A 281 -38.07 -2.70 11.99
N LEU A 282 -37.28 -3.78 11.94
CA LEU A 282 -37.13 -4.58 10.73
C LEU A 282 -38.54 -5.04 10.32
N PRO A 283 -38.97 -4.84 9.06
CA PRO A 283 -40.27 -5.32 8.64
C PRO A 283 -40.34 -6.83 8.85
N ALA A 284 -41.37 -7.27 9.56
CA ALA A 284 -41.65 -8.67 9.83
C ALA A 284 -41.70 -9.44 8.51
N VAL A 285 -40.78 -10.40 8.36
CA VAL A 285 -40.85 -11.40 7.29
C VAL A 285 -42.05 -12.30 7.62
N SER A 286 -43.16 -12.05 6.94
CA SER A 286 -44.36 -12.88 7.05
C SER A 286 -44.08 -14.27 6.47
N PRO A 287 -44.35 -15.37 7.19
CA PRO A 287 -44.18 -16.71 6.67
C PRO A 287 -45.49 -17.19 6.03
N GLN A 288 -45.61 -17.14 4.71
CA GLN A 288 -46.59 -17.91 3.92
C GLN A 288 -45.89 -18.27 2.59
N ALA A 289 -45.49 -19.52 2.38
CA ALA A 289 -46.28 -20.71 1.98
C ALA A 289 -46.04 -21.00 0.50
#